data_AF-A0A9P6ZYL3-F1
#
_entry.id   AF-A0A9P6ZYL3-F1
#
_cell.length_a   1.000
_cell.length_b   1.000
_cell.length_c   1.000
_cell.angle_alpha   90.00
_cell.angle_beta   90.00
_cell.angle_gamma   90.00
#
_symmetry.space_group_name_H-M   'P 1'
#
loop_
_entity.id
_entity.type
_entity.pdbx_description
1 polymer ?
#
loop_
_entity_poly.entity_id
_entity_poly.type
_entity_poly.pdbx_seq_one_letter_code
_entity_poly.pdbx_strand_id
1 'polypeptide(L)'
;LVNIARAMGLDVDPDLTPGRYGLYESEARRRAWWDIWWWDAYTSTLSSRAPLIPLHAFSTRLPLDVDEEVFTSACTSAPLLSPTGKEGVGRWFGMRVRLAQLVKDINFRTSLLSSLEHPSVLLSLEHASQCEAEIKQWLLDLPPAFRMGNEGMGEESCIPPHSSMTLSSNASHGGTPPTLLAQRLDILMTTHRLAMGLYLPSLRPHSSLSSDSHYNVKHETSPQTHQARVGALTAAHGLLRSGRHFVELVCARPDLVRRKDGLGLSLCCGLVCDVHSGILFSSPFSL
;
A
#
# COMPACT_ATOMS: atom_id res chain seq x y z
N LEU A 1 -5.09 -9.58 19.50
CA LEU A 1 -6.16 -8.77 18.85
C LEU A 1 -7.08 -9.61 17.98
N VAL A 2 -6.58 -10.34 16.97
CA VAL A 2 -7.41 -11.17 16.06
C VAL A 2 -8.37 -12.12 16.80
N ASN A 3 -7.88 -12.89 17.77
CA ASN A 3 -8.73 -13.83 18.52
C ASN A 3 -9.81 -13.12 19.35
N ILE A 4 -9.51 -11.94 19.87
CA ILE A 4 -10.48 -11.11 20.61
C ILE A 4 -11.57 -10.61 19.65
N ALA A 5 -11.17 -10.14 18.47
CA ALA A 5 -12.10 -9.70 17.43
C ALA A 5 -13.07 -10.81 16.98
N ARG A 6 -12.55 -12.02 16.79
CA ARG A 6 -13.36 -13.21 16.49
C ARG A 6 -14.29 -13.58 17.65
N ALA A 7 -13.80 -13.54 18.89
CA ALA A 7 -14.64 -13.78 20.07
C ALA A 7 -15.78 -12.74 20.21
N MET A 8 -15.55 -11.50 19.77
CA MET A 8 -16.57 -10.45 19.69
C MET A 8 -17.49 -10.59 18.46
N GLY A 9 -17.21 -11.51 17.53
CA GLY A 9 -17.95 -11.72 16.29
C GLY A 9 -17.82 -10.57 15.29
N LEU A 10 -16.65 -9.93 15.22
CA LEU A 10 -16.36 -8.86 14.25
C LEU A 10 -16.09 -9.41 12.83
N ASP A 11 -15.72 -10.68 12.72
CA ASP A 11 -15.50 -11.42 11.49
C ASP A 11 -16.80 -11.93 10.82
N VAL A 12 -17.93 -11.70 11.47
CA VAL A 12 -19.27 -12.02 10.95
C VAL A 12 -19.98 -10.73 10.58
N ASP A 13 -20.48 -10.64 9.34
CA ASP A 13 -21.22 -9.44 8.91
C ASP A 13 -22.48 -9.24 9.78
N PRO A 14 -22.70 -8.03 10.33
CA PRO A 14 -23.88 -7.71 11.15
C PRO A 14 -25.23 -8.02 10.48
N ASP A 15 -25.31 -7.96 9.15
CA ASP A 15 -26.56 -8.22 8.41
C ASP A 15 -26.94 -9.70 8.40
N LEU A 16 -26.00 -10.60 8.74
CA LEU A 16 -26.32 -12.02 8.95
C LEU A 16 -27.05 -12.26 10.28
N THR A 17 -27.09 -11.25 11.16
CA THR A 17 -27.84 -11.25 12.42
C THR A 17 -28.80 -10.05 12.49
N PRO A 18 -29.83 -10.00 11.63
CA PRO A 18 -30.73 -8.86 11.55
C PRO A 18 -31.41 -8.57 12.89
N GLY A 19 -31.53 -7.29 13.24
CA GLY A 19 -32.14 -6.84 14.50
C GLY A 19 -31.21 -6.87 15.73
N ARG A 20 -30.00 -7.44 15.63
CA ARG A 20 -29.03 -7.46 16.74
C ARG A 20 -28.34 -6.11 16.96
N TYR A 21 -28.10 -5.37 15.88
CA TYR A 21 -27.31 -4.14 15.89
C TYR A 21 -28.04 -3.05 15.12
N GLY A 22 -27.91 -1.80 15.57
CA GLY A 22 -28.34 -0.62 14.80
C GLY A 22 -27.44 -0.38 13.58
N LEU A 23 -27.83 0.54 12.69
CA LEU A 23 -27.06 0.92 11.50
C LEU A 23 -25.62 1.34 11.85
N TYR A 24 -25.50 2.30 12.77
CA TYR A 24 -24.21 2.83 13.21
C TYR A 24 -23.33 1.74 13.84
N GLU A 25 -23.89 0.93 14.73
CA GLU A 25 -23.14 -0.13 15.40
C GLU A 25 -22.68 -1.20 14.40
N SER A 26 -23.53 -1.58 13.45
CA SER A 26 -23.18 -2.49 12.36
C SER A 26 -21.98 -1.97 11.58
N GLU A 27 -22.00 -0.70 11.20
CA GLU A 27 -20.93 -0.04 10.47
C GLU A 27 -19.64 0.14 11.29
N ALA A 28 -19.75 0.46 12.58
CA ALA A 28 -18.60 0.55 13.48
C ALA A 28 -17.90 -0.81 13.64
N ARG A 29 -18.68 -1.90 13.73
CA ARG A 29 -18.16 -3.28 13.78
C ARG A 29 -17.46 -3.67 12.49
N ARG A 30 -18.04 -3.34 11.32
CA ARG A 30 -17.40 -3.55 10.01
C ARG A 30 -16.06 -2.82 9.93
N ARG A 31 -16.01 -1.52 10.27
CA ARG A 31 -14.76 -0.72 10.30
C ARG A 31 -13.71 -1.33 11.23
N ALA A 32 -14.11 -1.70 12.46
CA ALA A 32 -13.19 -2.30 13.42
C ALA A 32 -12.59 -3.62 12.91
N TRP A 33 -13.38 -4.48 12.26
CA TRP A 33 -12.87 -5.70 11.64
C TRP A 33 -11.85 -5.39 10.54
N TRP A 34 -12.19 -4.49 9.62
CA TRP A 34 -11.32 -4.14 8.49
C TRP A 34 -10.03 -3.42 8.93
N ASP A 35 -10.07 -2.65 10.02
CA ASP A 35 -8.85 -2.10 10.63
C ASP A 35 -7.95 -3.21 11.18
N ILE A 36 -8.51 -4.17 11.91
CA ILE A 36 -7.74 -5.31 12.44
C ILE A 36 -7.17 -6.14 11.29
N TRP A 37 -7.96 -6.37 10.25
CA TRP A 37 -7.55 -7.08 9.05
C TRP A 37 -6.40 -6.36 8.33
N TRP A 38 -6.49 -5.03 8.19
CA TRP A 38 -5.43 -4.19 7.62
C TRP A 38 -4.14 -4.35 8.41
N TRP A 39 -4.20 -4.21 9.74
CA TRP A 39 -3.04 -4.33 10.60
C TRP A 39 -2.41 -5.72 10.56
N ASP A 40 -3.21 -6.79 10.52
CA ASP A 40 -2.71 -8.15 10.34
C ASP A 40 -1.95 -8.31 9.02
N ALA A 41 -2.54 -7.86 7.90
CA ALA A 41 -1.88 -7.92 6.59
C ALA A 41 -0.59 -7.08 6.55
N TYR A 42 -0.63 -5.87 7.10
CA TYR A 42 0.49 -4.94 7.13
C TYR A 42 1.66 -5.46 7.98
N THR A 43 1.40 -5.85 9.23
CA THR A 43 2.45 -6.33 10.15
C THR A 43 3.07 -7.65 9.68
N SER A 44 2.27 -8.51 9.06
CA SER A 44 2.74 -9.75 8.45
C SER A 44 3.68 -9.48 7.28
N THR A 45 3.34 -8.50 6.43
CA THR A 45 4.20 -8.05 5.33
C THR A 45 5.54 -7.51 5.86
N LEU A 46 5.52 -6.66 6.89
CA LEU A 46 6.76 -6.15 7.50
C LEU A 46 7.60 -7.25 8.14
N SER A 47 6.96 -8.23 8.78
CA SER A 47 7.64 -9.32 9.49
C SER A 47 8.05 -10.47 8.56
N SER A 48 7.75 -10.39 7.26
CA SER A 48 7.88 -11.52 6.32
C SER A 48 7.20 -12.80 6.82
N ARG A 49 6.05 -12.67 7.48
CA ARG A 49 5.24 -13.78 8.02
C ARG A 49 3.92 -13.89 7.26
N ALA A 50 3.30 -15.06 7.33
CA ALA A 50 1.94 -15.24 6.83
C ALA A 50 0.92 -14.51 7.73
N PRO A 51 -0.08 -13.82 7.14
CA PRO A 51 -1.18 -13.20 7.90
C PRO A 51 -1.99 -14.22 8.71
N LEU A 52 -2.43 -13.82 9.91
CA LEU A 52 -3.23 -14.67 10.79
C LEU A 52 -4.69 -14.78 10.35
N ILE A 53 -5.17 -13.83 9.55
CA ILE A 53 -6.52 -13.82 9.01
C ILE A 53 -6.44 -14.28 7.54
N PRO A 54 -6.95 -15.46 7.18
CA PRO A 54 -7.04 -15.87 5.78
C PRO A 54 -7.99 -14.97 4.98
N LEU A 55 -7.78 -14.87 3.67
CA LEU A 55 -8.56 -13.99 2.78
C LEU A 55 -10.07 -14.32 2.77
N HIS A 56 -10.44 -15.59 2.96
CA HIS A 56 -11.83 -16.08 2.85
C HIS A 56 -12.39 -16.64 4.17
N ALA A 57 -11.78 -16.30 5.31
CA ALA A 57 -12.16 -16.85 6.62
C ALA A 57 -13.16 -16.00 7.41
N PHE A 58 -13.83 -15.04 6.76
CA PHE A 58 -14.77 -14.10 7.40
C PHE A 58 -15.87 -13.72 6.40
N SER A 59 -17.01 -13.26 6.91
CA SER A 59 -18.15 -12.85 6.08
C SER A 59 -18.40 -11.34 6.05
N THR A 60 -17.72 -10.59 6.93
CA THR A 60 -17.83 -9.13 7.03
C THR A 60 -17.59 -8.43 5.68
N ARG A 61 -18.60 -7.74 5.18
CA ARG A 61 -18.53 -6.99 3.91
C ARG A 61 -17.77 -5.69 4.07
N LEU A 62 -17.41 -5.07 2.95
CA LEU A 62 -16.78 -3.75 2.93
C LEU A 62 -17.69 -2.72 3.63
N PRO A 63 -17.14 -1.78 4.43
CA PRO A 63 -17.94 -0.76 5.07
C PRO A 63 -18.55 0.20 4.06
N LEU A 64 -19.65 0.84 4.45
CA LEU A 64 -20.33 1.82 3.63
C LEU A 64 -19.49 3.10 3.50
N ASP A 65 -19.49 3.67 2.30
CA ASP A 65 -18.94 4.99 2.00
C ASP A 65 -19.96 6.04 2.48
N VAL A 66 -19.79 6.52 3.71
CA VAL A 66 -20.68 7.47 4.38
C VAL A 66 -19.93 8.76 4.70
N ASP A 67 -20.67 9.85 4.87
CA ASP A 67 -20.11 11.08 5.41
C ASP A 67 -19.85 10.91 6.92
N GLU A 68 -18.58 10.71 7.29
CA GLU A 68 -18.16 10.47 8.68
C GLU A 68 -18.45 11.66 9.62
N GLU A 69 -18.60 12.89 9.10
CA GLU A 69 -18.98 14.05 9.93
C GLU A 69 -20.47 14.00 10.34
N VAL A 70 -21.30 13.29 9.55
CA VAL A 70 -22.75 13.19 9.74
C VAL A 70 -23.15 11.83 10.30
N PHE A 71 -22.35 10.79 10.03
CA PHE A 71 -22.65 9.41 10.40
C PHE A 71 -22.46 9.17 11.90
N THR A 72 -23.57 9.26 12.64
CA THR A 72 -23.60 9.12 14.10
C THR A 72 -24.51 7.98 14.54
N SER A 73 -24.50 7.66 15.83
CA SER A 73 -25.37 6.66 16.45
C SER A 73 -26.87 6.95 16.30
N ALA A 74 -27.24 8.19 16.03
CA ALA A 74 -28.63 8.59 15.77
C ALA A 74 -29.10 8.30 14.34
N CYS A 75 -28.20 7.93 13.41
CA CYS A 75 -28.56 7.66 12.03
C CYS A 75 -29.35 6.34 11.91
N THR A 76 -30.56 6.42 11.37
CA THR A 76 -31.39 5.26 11.01
C THR A 76 -31.27 4.87 9.54
N SER A 77 -30.64 5.71 8.72
CA SER A 77 -30.29 5.45 7.32
C SER A 77 -28.87 5.94 7.03
N ALA A 78 -28.22 5.33 6.04
CA ALA A 78 -26.88 5.76 5.63
C ALA A 78 -26.97 7.17 5.02
N PRO A 79 -26.25 8.16 5.57
CA PRO A 79 -26.25 9.50 5.01
C PRO A 79 -25.62 9.43 3.61
N LEU A 80 -26.33 9.97 2.63
CA LEU A 80 -25.82 10.13 1.28
C LEU A 80 -24.58 11.02 1.33
N LEU A 81 -23.52 10.60 0.63
CA LEU A 81 -22.36 11.46 0.41
C LEU A 81 -22.84 12.78 -0.19
N SER A 82 -22.55 13.90 0.47
CA SER A 82 -22.93 15.20 -0.08
C SER A 82 -22.35 15.35 -1.50
N PRO A 83 -23.15 15.79 -2.49
CA PRO A 83 -22.65 16.04 -3.85
C PRO A 83 -21.60 17.18 -3.88
N THR A 84 -21.52 17.97 -2.81
CA THR A 84 -20.50 19.01 -2.56
C THR A 84 -19.49 18.61 -1.48
N GLY A 85 -19.56 17.38 -0.96
CA GLY A 85 -18.69 16.88 0.09
C GLY A 85 -17.23 16.97 -0.32
N LYS A 86 -16.36 17.36 0.62
CA LYS A 86 -14.90 17.43 0.42
C LYS A 86 -14.40 16.08 -0.08
N GLU A 87 -14.28 15.95 -1.40
CA GLU A 87 -13.98 14.71 -2.11
C GLU A 87 -12.66 14.13 -1.58
N GLY A 88 -12.71 13.12 -0.70
CA GLY A 88 -11.51 12.37 -0.32
C GLY A 88 -11.48 11.81 1.09
N VAL A 89 -11.98 12.52 2.11
CA VAL A 89 -11.74 12.10 3.51
C VAL A 89 -12.61 10.91 3.91
N GLY A 90 -13.94 10.97 3.70
CA GLY A 90 -14.84 9.84 4.02
C GLY A 90 -14.56 8.59 3.17
N ARG A 91 -14.12 8.80 1.93
CA ARG A 91 -13.87 7.72 0.96
C ARG A 91 -12.54 7.00 1.17
N TRP A 92 -11.66 7.55 2.00
CA TRP A 92 -10.32 7.02 2.22
C TRP A 92 -10.33 5.66 2.92
N PHE A 93 -11.21 5.44 3.88
CA PHE A 93 -11.27 4.16 4.60
C PHE A 93 -11.53 3.01 3.63
N GLY A 94 -12.59 3.12 2.81
CA GLY A 94 -12.91 2.13 1.79
C GLY A 94 -11.77 1.95 0.80
N MET A 95 -11.10 3.03 0.38
CA MET A 95 -9.93 2.97 -0.49
C MET A 95 -8.77 2.19 0.14
N ARG A 96 -8.43 2.49 1.41
CA ARG A 96 -7.38 1.81 2.16
C ARG A 96 -7.67 0.31 2.28
N VAL A 97 -8.93 -0.07 2.52
CA VAL A 97 -9.34 -1.48 2.55
C VAL A 97 -9.13 -2.16 1.18
N ARG A 98 -9.52 -1.51 0.08
CA ARG A 98 -9.32 -2.08 -1.26
C ARG A 98 -7.83 -2.23 -1.63
N LEU A 99 -7.00 -1.25 -1.24
CA LEU A 99 -5.54 -1.34 -1.38
C LEU A 99 -4.98 -2.54 -0.59
N ALA A 100 -5.50 -2.76 0.62
CA ALA A 100 -5.14 -3.89 1.47
C ALA A 100 -5.44 -5.23 0.83
N GLN A 101 -6.62 -5.35 0.22
CA GLN A 101 -7.06 -6.54 -0.49
C GLN A 101 -6.12 -6.84 -1.66
N LEU A 102 -5.77 -5.84 -2.46
CA LEU A 102 -4.80 -5.97 -3.55
C LEU A 102 -3.44 -6.49 -3.04
N VAL A 103 -2.89 -5.85 -2.00
CA VAL A 103 -1.60 -6.24 -1.41
C VAL A 103 -1.64 -7.69 -0.92
N LYS A 104 -2.70 -8.07 -0.20
CA LYS A 104 -2.81 -9.42 0.36
C LYS A 104 -3.03 -10.48 -0.70
N ASP A 105 -3.83 -10.21 -1.74
CA ASP A 105 -4.06 -11.14 -2.83
C ASP A 105 -2.77 -11.43 -3.62
N ILE A 106 -2.04 -10.37 -4.00
CA ILE A 106 -0.76 -10.49 -4.71
C ILE A 106 0.28 -11.21 -3.83
N ASN A 107 0.38 -10.85 -2.55
CA ASN A 107 1.31 -11.51 -1.63
C ASN A 107 0.93 -12.97 -1.38
N PHE A 108 -0.36 -13.30 -1.30
CA PHE A 108 -0.82 -14.67 -1.13
C PHE A 108 -0.42 -15.53 -2.33
N ARG A 109 -0.68 -15.05 -3.56
CA ARG A 109 -0.25 -15.74 -4.79
C ARG A 109 1.27 -15.91 -4.84
N THR A 110 2.02 -14.86 -4.54
CA THR A 110 3.49 -14.89 -4.54
C THR A 110 4.05 -15.86 -3.50
N SER A 111 3.49 -15.86 -2.28
CA SER A 111 3.89 -16.76 -1.20
C SER A 111 3.54 -18.21 -1.49
N LEU A 112 2.36 -18.47 -2.09
CA LEU A 112 1.95 -19.82 -2.47
C LEU A 112 2.92 -20.40 -3.50
N LEU A 113 3.28 -19.61 -4.53
CA LEU A 113 4.25 -20.02 -5.54
C LEU A 113 5.64 -20.26 -4.98
N SER A 114 6.04 -19.48 -3.97
CA SER A 114 7.32 -19.65 -3.27
C SER A 114 7.38 -20.95 -2.44
N SER A 115 6.23 -21.47 -1.99
CA SER A 115 6.12 -22.66 -1.15
C SER A 115 6.06 -23.97 -1.97
N LEU A 116 5.91 -23.90 -3.29
CA LEU A 116 5.87 -25.09 -4.14
C LEU A 116 7.29 -25.63 -4.37
N GLU A 117 7.42 -26.96 -4.49
CA GLU A 117 8.71 -27.69 -4.57
C GLU A 117 9.65 -27.26 -5.73
N HIS A 118 9.15 -26.46 -6.68
CA HIS A 118 9.91 -25.92 -7.83
C HIS A 118 9.79 -24.39 -7.92
N PRO A 119 10.38 -23.63 -6.98
CA PRO A 119 10.22 -22.17 -6.90
C PRO A 119 10.86 -21.42 -8.08
N SER A 120 11.84 -22.02 -8.75
CA SER A 120 12.62 -21.43 -9.84
C SER A 120 11.88 -21.33 -11.19
N VAL A 121 10.83 -22.14 -11.40
CA VAL A 121 10.07 -22.16 -12.66
C VAL A 121 8.77 -21.36 -12.55
N LEU A 122 8.21 -21.20 -11.35
CA LEU A 122 6.86 -20.66 -11.14
C LEU A 122 6.81 -19.24 -10.53
N LEU A 123 7.85 -18.77 -9.84
CA LEU A 123 8.10 -17.33 -9.69
C LEU A 123 8.71 -16.76 -10.98
N SER A 124 8.11 -17.15 -12.11
CA SER A 124 8.50 -16.67 -13.42
C SER A 124 8.36 -15.15 -13.43
N LEU A 125 9.29 -14.51 -14.10
CA LEU A 125 9.23 -13.09 -14.38
C LEU A 125 7.93 -12.68 -15.09
N GLU A 126 7.32 -13.62 -15.80
CA GLU A 126 5.99 -13.49 -16.38
C GLU A 126 4.91 -13.28 -15.30
N HIS A 127 4.94 -14.05 -14.21
CA HIS A 127 4.01 -13.87 -13.09
C HIS A 127 4.19 -12.50 -12.43
N ALA A 128 5.45 -12.09 -12.20
CA ALA A 128 5.74 -10.75 -11.68
C ALA A 128 5.19 -9.66 -12.61
N SER A 129 5.36 -9.82 -13.93
CA SER A 129 4.82 -8.87 -14.92
C SER A 129 3.29 -8.83 -14.94
N GLN A 130 2.63 -9.97 -14.74
CA GLN A 130 1.17 -10.05 -14.67
C GLN A 130 0.63 -9.36 -13.41
N CYS A 131 1.25 -9.60 -12.25
CA CYS A 131 0.90 -8.89 -11.02
C CYS A 131 1.19 -7.38 -11.14
N GLU A 132 2.28 -6.97 -11.80
CA GLU A 132 2.54 -5.55 -12.06
C GLU A 132 1.48 -4.93 -12.97
N ALA A 133 1.05 -5.64 -14.03
CA ALA A 133 -0.03 -5.18 -14.91
C ALA A 133 -1.35 -5.01 -14.15
N GLU A 134 -1.66 -5.92 -13.23
CA GLU A 134 -2.83 -5.81 -12.35
C GLU A 134 -2.73 -4.60 -11.41
N ILE A 135 -1.56 -4.34 -10.81
CA ILE A 135 -1.32 -3.15 -9.99
C ILE A 135 -1.54 -1.87 -10.82
N LYS A 136 -1.02 -1.83 -12.05
CA LYS A 136 -1.20 -0.68 -12.97
C LYS A 136 -2.67 -0.49 -13.33
N GLN A 137 -3.38 -1.56 -13.65
CA GLN A 137 -4.80 -1.51 -13.96
C GLN A 137 -5.60 -1.00 -12.75
N TRP A 138 -5.30 -1.52 -11.55
CA TRP A 138 -5.96 -1.06 -10.32
C TRP A 138 -5.73 0.44 -10.06
N LEU A 139 -4.52 0.95 -10.32
CA LEU A 139 -4.21 2.40 -10.23
C LEU A 139 -4.99 3.23 -11.25
N LEU A 140 -5.21 2.73 -12.47
CA LEU A 140 -6.02 3.39 -13.50
C LEU A 140 -7.51 3.40 -13.13
N ASP A 141 -7.99 2.33 -12.49
CA ASP A 141 -9.39 2.16 -12.08
C ASP A 141 -9.74 2.91 -10.78
N LEU A 142 -8.78 3.61 -10.18
CA LEU A 142 -9.03 4.46 -9.02
C LEU A 142 -10.08 5.54 -9.34
N PRO A 143 -10.91 5.95 -8.37
CA PRO A 143 -11.73 7.14 -8.49
C PRO A 143 -10.86 8.37 -8.82
N PRO A 144 -11.33 9.32 -9.63
CA PRO A 144 -10.54 10.49 -10.05
C PRO A 144 -9.88 11.25 -8.89
N ALA A 145 -10.56 11.35 -7.75
CA ALA A 145 -10.03 11.98 -6.54
C ALA A 145 -8.73 11.33 -6.03
N PHE A 146 -8.50 10.04 -6.25
CA PHE A 146 -7.30 9.31 -5.82
C PHE A 146 -6.27 9.09 -6.93
N ARG A 147 -6.56 9.52 -8.16
CA ARG A 147 -5.57 9.49 -9.24
C ARG A 147 -4.57 10.62 -9.04
N MET A 148 -3.29 10.33 -9.21
CA MET A 148 -2.29 11.39 -9.34
C MET A 148 -2.41 11.99 -10.73
N GLY A 149 -2.83 13.25 -10.81
CA GLY A 149 -2.79 13.99 -12.06
C GLY A 149 -1.34 14.13 -12.52
N ASN A 150 -1.07 13.96 -13.82
CA ASN A 150 0.24 14.23 -14.41
C ASN A 150 0.67 15.70 -14.30
N GLU A 151 -0.20 16.59 -13.78
CA GLU A 151 -0.10 18.05 -13.85
C GLU A 151 1.01 18.69 -13.00
N GLY A 152 1.77 17.91 -12.22
CA GLY A 152 2.90 18.44 -11.43
C GLY A 152 4.15 17.57 -11.49
N MET A 153 4.13 16.47 -12.25
CA MET A 153 5.24 15.52 -12.37
C MET A 153 6.02 15.71 -13.67
N GLY A 154 5.98 16.90 -14.27
CA GLY A 154 6.89 17.29 -15.33
C GLY A 154 8.33 17.00 -14.92
N GLU A 155 9.09 16.41 -15.84
CA GLU A 155 10.52 16.13 -15.68
C GLU A 155 11.22 17.37 -15.10
N GLU A 156 11.71 17.30 -13.87
CA GLU A 156 12.73 18.22 -13.37
C GLU A 156 13.95 18.02 -14.28
N SER A 157 14.00 18.80 -15.37
CA SER A 157 15.19 18.96 -16.19
C SER A 157 16.33 19.37 -15.27
N CYS A 158 17.38 18.54 -15.25
CA CYS A 158 18.61 18.77 -14.49
C CYS A 158 19.23 20.13 -14.86
N ILE A 159 18.96 21.17 -14.06
CA ILE A 159 19.70 22.45 -14.11
C ILE A 159 20.32 22.65 -12.71
N PRO A 160 21.61 23.03 -12.60
CA PRO A 160 22.38 22.95 -11.36
C PRO A 160 22.00 24.04 -10.33
N PRO A 161 22.40 23.87 -9.05
CA PRO A 161 21.81 24.57 -7.93
C PRO A 161 22.52 25.90 -7.66
N HIS A 162 21.91 27.01 -8.03
CA HIS A 162 22.25 28.31 -7.47
C HIS A 162 20.99 29.07 -7.09
N SER A 163 20.74 29.09 -5.78
CA SER A 163 20.08 30.18 -5.06
C SER A 163 18.72 30.66 -5.57
N SER A 164 17.63 30.12 -5.03
CA SER A 164 16.41 30.90 -4.71
C SER A 164 15.48 30.09 -3.80
N MET A 165 15.61 30.30 -2.49
CA MET A 165 14.50 30.07 -1.57
C MET A 165 13.46 31.15 -1.81
N THR A 166 12.54 30.92 -2.75
CA THR A 166 11.27 31.65 -2.81
C THR A 166 10.15 30.61 -2.83
N LEU A 167 9.68 30.30 -1.63
CA LEU A 167 8.35 29.73 -1.42
C LEU A 167 7.35 30.70 -2.03
N SER A 168 6.98 30.46 -3.29
CA SER A 168 5.86 31.14 -3.94
C SER A 168 4.57 30.71 -3.27
N SER A 169 4.26 31.40 -2.18
CA SER A 169 2.95 31.48 -1.56
C SER A 169 2.02 32.31 -2.44
N ASN A 170 1.58 31.77 -3.57
CA ASN A 170 0.46 32.34 -4.32
C ASN A 170 -0.65 31.30 -4.41
N ALA A 171 -1.52 31.32 -3.41
CA ALA A 171 -2.83 30.70 -3.44
C ALA A 171 -3.76 31.50 -4.36
N SER A 172 -4.23 30.87 -5.43
CA SER A 172 -5.56 31.13 -5.98
C SER A 172 -6.01 29.97 -6.87
N HIS A 173 -7.03 29.24 -6.41
CA HIS A 173 -7.90 28.31 -7.14
C HIS A 173 -7.25 27.08 -7.80
N GLY A 174 -7.31 25.91 -7.13
CA GLY A 174 -7.16 24.59 -7.76
C GLY A 174 -6.23 23.59 -7.07
N GLY A 175 -5.54 23.96 -5.98
CA GLY A 175 -4.61 23.07 -5.29
C GLY A 175 -5.29 21.85 -4.65
N THR A 176 -4.76 20.65 -4.91
CA THR A 176 -5.20 19.41 -4.25
C THR A 176 -5.06 19.56 -2.72
N PRO A 177 -6.09 19.27 -1.91
CA PRO A 177 -5.99 19.39 -0.46
C PRO A 177 -4.88 18.47 0.09
N PRO A 178 -4.10 18.92 1.09
CA PRO A 178 -2.87 18.23 1.48
C PRO A 178 -3.14 16.84 2.07
N THR A 179 -4.30 16.64 2.72
CA THR A 179 -4.76 15.31 3.16
C THR A 179 -4.97 14.36 1.99
N LEU A 180 -5.58 14.82 0.90
CA LEU A 180 -5.82 14.00 -0.30
C LEU A 180 -4.50 13.68 -1.01
N LEU A 181 -3.58 14.66 -1.08
CA LEU A 181 -2.23 14.41 -1.59
C LEU A 181 -1.52 13.33 -0.77
N ALA A 182 -1.61 13.39 0.56
CA ALA A 182 -1.03 12.38 1.45
C ALA A 182 -1.60 10.97 1.18
N GLN A 183 -2.91 10.86 0.99
CA GLN A 183 -3.60 9.61 0.65
C GLN A 183 -3.16 9.06 -0.72
N ARG A 184 -3.04 9.92 -1.74
CA ARG A 184 -2.54 9.55 -3.07
C ARG A 184 -1.10 9.03 -3.01
N LEU A 185 -0.25 9.69 -2.23
CA LEU A 185 1.13 9.27 -2.02
C LEU A 185 1.22 7.94 -1.28
N ASP A 186 0.37 7.70 -0.28
CA ASP A 186 0.31 6.43 0.44
C ASP A 186 -0.07 5.25 -0.49
N ILE A 187 -1.05 5.46 -1.37
CA ILE A 187 -1.41 4.50 -2.41
C ILE A 187 -0.20 4.19 -3.30
N LEU A 188 0.44 5.22 -3.86
CA LEU A 188 1.58 5.04 -4.76
C LEU A 188 2.77 4.36 -4.09
N MET A 189 3.13 4.79 -2.88
CA MET A 189 4.23 4.18 -2.14
C MET A 189 3.96 2.70 -1.87
N THR A 190 2.72 2.36 -1.51
CA THR A 190 2.32 0.97 -1.24
C THR A 190 2.36 0.12 -2.51
N THR A 191 1.83 0.61 -3.63
CA THR A 191 1.81 -0.15 -4.90
C THR A 191 3.20 -0.28 -5.52
N HIS A 192 4.04 0.76 -5.45
CA HIS A 192 5.43 0.68 -5.91
C HIS A 192 6.26 -0.28 -5.05
N ARG A 193 6.07 -0.28 -3.72
CA ARG A 193 6.71 -1.26 -2.85
C ARG A 193 6.28 -2.69 -3.19
N LEU A 194 4.98 -2.90 -3.41
CA LEU A 194 4.45 -4.20 -3.81
C LEU A 194 5.07 -4.66 -5.13
N ALA A 195 5.09 -3.80 -6.16
CA ALA A 195 5.68 -4.09 -7.45
C ALA A 195 7.18 -4.41 -7.36
N MET A 196 7.94 -3.65 -6.56
CA MET A 196 9.35 -3.93 -6.31
C MET A 196 9.53 -5.32 -5.68
N GLY A 197 8.68 -5.67 -4.70
CA GLY A 197 8.68 -6.97 -4.03
C GLY A 197 8.50 -8.18 -4.97
N LEU A 198 7.81 -7.99 -6.11
CA LEU A 198 7.64 -9.04 -7.13
C LEU A 198 8.94 -9.40 -7.84
N TYR A 199 9.82 -8.42 -8.06
CA TYR A 199 11.04 -8.59 -8.86
C TYR A 199 12.28 -8.90 -8.01
N LEU A 200 12.28 -8.54 -6.73
CA LEU A 200 13.43 -8.77 -5.82
C LEU A 200 13.86 -10.24 -5.72
N PRO A 201 12.97 -11.24 -5.65
CA PRO A 201 13.38 -12.64 -5.58
C PRO A 201 14.25 -13.07 -6.76
N SER A 202 13.96 -12.58 -7.98
CA SER A 202 14.71 -12.89 -9.20
C SER A 202 16.07 -12.20 -9.28
N LEU A 203 16.35 -11.24 -8.39
CA LEU A 203 17.62 -10.53 -8.31
C LEU A 203 18.55 -11.10 -7.24
N ARG A 204 18.06 -11.99 -6.36
CA ARG A 204 18.90 -12.62 -5.35
C ARG A 204 19.92 -13.51 -6.04
N PRO A 205 21.22 -13.40 -5.71
CA PRO A 205 22.20 -14.39 -6.17
C PRO A 205 21.72 -15.75 -5.66
N HIS A 206 21.49 -16.70 -6.56
CA HIS A 206 21.36 -18.09 -6.15
C HIS A 206 22.71 -18.48 -5.56
N SER A 207 22.85 -18.44 -4.24
CA SER A 207 23.98 -19.04 -3.55
C SER A 207 23.88 -20.54 -3.81
N SER A 208 24.48 -20.97 -4.91
CA SER A 208 24.64 -22.37 -5.23
C SER A 208 25.41 -23.02 -4.09
N LEU A 209 24.71 -23.86 -3.32
CA LEU A 209 25.33 -24.97 -2.62
C LEU A 209 25.95 -25.90 -3.69
N SER A 210 27.09 -25.50 -4.20
CA SER A 210 27.98 -26.33 -4.99
C SER A 210 29.39 -25.95 -4.56
N SER A 211 29.83 -26.59 -3.48
CA SER A 211 31.25 -26.85 -3.33
C SER A 211 31.71 -27.54 -4.60
N ASP A 212 32.86 -27.10 -5.10
CA ASP A 212 33.66 -27.74 -6.14
C ASP A 212 33.18 -27.52 -7.58
N SER A 213 33.63 -26.40 -8.17
CA SER A 213 34.49 -26.46 -9.37
C SER A 213 34.80 -25.06 -9.91
N HIS A 214 36.08 -24.86 -10.22
CA HIS A 214 36.61 -23.75 -11.01
C HIS A 214 35.96 -23.69 -12.39
N TYR A 215 34.87 -22.94 -12.53
CA TYR A 215 34.44 -22.44 -13.84
C TYR A 215 34.07 -20.96 -13.72
N ASN A 216 34.84 -20.16 -14.45
CA ASN A 216 34.69 -18.73 -14.62
C ASN A 216 33.44 -18.50 -15.49
N VAL A 217 32.25 -18.61 -14.90
CA VAL A 217 30.99 -18.32 -15.57
C VAL A 217 30.93 -16.81 -15.75
N LYS A 218 31.17 -16.35 -16.99
CA LYS A 218 30.71 -15.04 -17.45
C LYS A 218 29.24 -14.96 -17.03
N HIS A 219 28.93 -14.02 -16.12
CA HIS A 219 27.58 -13.59 -15.80
C HIS A 219 26.95 -13.05 -17.10
N GLU A 220 26.51 -13.94 -17.98
CA GLU A 220 25.68 -13.57 -19.11
C GLU A 220 24.41 -12.98 -18.52
N THR A 221 24.20 -11.71 -18.83
CA THR A 221 22.96 -10.98 -18.58
C THR A 221 21.85 -11.68 -19.35
N SER A 222 21.28 -12.73 -18.76
CA SER A 222 20.07 -13.36 -19.29
C SER A 222 19.00 -12.27 -19.45
N PRO A 223 18.23 -12.27 -20.55
CA PRO A 223 17.16 -11.29 -20.77
C PRO A 223 16.16 -11.25 -19.61
N GLN A 224 15.98 -12.37 -18.90
CA GLN A 224 15.15 -12.45 -17.70
C GLN A 224 15.73 -11.62 -16.53
N THR A 225 17.05 -11.65 -16.32
CA THR A 225 17.69 -10.81 -15.30
C THR A 225 17.60 -9.33 -15.65
N HIS A 226 17.64 -8.98 -16.95
CA HIS A 226 17.46 -7.60 -17.39
C HIS A 226 16.05 -7.08 -17.07
N GLN A 227 14.99 -7.82 -17.44
CA GLN A 227 13.62 -7.39 -17.16
C GLN A 227 13.34 -7.32 -15.66
N ALA A 228 13.86 -8.24 -14.84
CA ALA A 228 13.74 -8.16 -13.38
C ALA A 228 14.40 -6.88 -12.82
N ARG A 229 15.59 -6.52 -13.32
CA ARG A 229 16.30 -5.29 -12.92
C ARG A 229 15.52 -4.04 -13.31
N VAL A 230 15.02 -3.99 -14.56
CA VAL A 230 14.24 -2.85 -15.05
C VAL A 230 12.96 -2.69 -14.23
N GLY A 231 12.19 -3.76 -14.02
CA GLY A 231 10.97 -3.74 -13.23
C GLY A 231 11.21 -3.27 -11.79
N ALA A 232 12.24 -3.82 -11.12
CA ALA A 232 12.62 -3.41 -9.78
C ALA A 232 13.07 -1.93 -9.71
N LEU A 233 13.88 -1.47 -10.68
CA LEU A 233 14.35 -0.09 -10.73
C LEU A 233 13.23 0.90 -11.01
N THR A 234 12.32 0.59 -11.93
CA THR A 234 11.14 1.42 -12.22
C THR A 234 10.26 1.56 -10.99
N ALA A 235 10.00 0.45 -10.29
CA ALA A 235 9.23 0.46 -9.05
C ALA A 235 9.94 1.25 -7.93
N ALA A 236 11.24 1.05 -7.76
CA ALA A 236 12.04 1.78 -6.78
C ALA A 236 12.06 3.30 -7.07
N HIS A 237 12.18 3.70 -8.33
CA HIS A 237 12.13 5.11 -8.72
C HIS A 237 10.77 5.74 -8.40
N GLY A 238 9.67 5.04 -8.68
CA GLY A 238 8.32 5.46 -8.29
C GLY A 238 8.20 5.61 -6.77
N LEU A 239 8.70 4.64 -6.00
CA LEU A 239 8.69 4.68 -4.53
C LEU A 239 9.49 5.87 -3.98
N LEU A 240 10.70 6.11 -4.48
CA LEU A 240 11.56 7.23 -4.06
C LEU A 240 10.92 8.57 -4.40
N ARG A 241 10.33 8.70 -5.60
CA ARG A 241 9.64 9.92 -6.02
C ARG A 241 8.44 10.24 -5.14
N SER A 242 7.59 9.26 -4.87
CA SER A 242 6.46 9.42 -3.95
C SER A 242 6.93 9.70 -2.53
N GLY A 243 7.99 9.04 -2.07
CA GLY A 243 8.59 9.26 -0.76
C GLY A 243 9.14 10.68 -0.58
N ARG A 244 9.82 11.23 -1.60
CA ARG A 244 10.30 12.62 -1.59
C ARG A 244 9.14 13.61 -1.42
N HIS A 245 8.09 13.50 -2.24
CA HIS A 245 6.92 14.36 -2.13
C HIS A 245 6.20 14.20 -0.78
N PHE A 246 6.21 12.99 -0.22
CA PHE A 246 5.65 12.74 1.09
C PHE A 246 6.43 13.47 2.19
N VAL A 247 7.77 13.41 2.16
CA VAL A 247 8.63 14.13 3.10
C VAL A 247 8.44 15.64 2.95
N GLU A 248 8.40 16.17 1.72
CA GLU A 248 8.12 17.58 1.45
C GLU A 248 6.78 18.02 2.05
N LEU A 249 5.73 17.21 1.85
CA LEU A 249 4.41 17.46 2.41
C LEU A 249 4.42 17.45 3.94
N VAL A 250 5.08 16.46 4.56
CA VAL A 250 5.19 16.36 6.02
C VAL A 250 5.97 17.53 6.62
N CYS A 251 7.07 17.94 5.99
CA CYS A 251 7.85 19.10 6.41
C CYS A 251 7.04 20.40 6.29
N ALA A 252 6.25 20.54 5.23
CA ALA A 252 5.37 21.69 5.05
C ALA A 252 4.16 21.68 6.00
N ARG A 253 3.68 20.49 6.40
CA ARG A 253 2.44 20.26 7.16
C ARG A 253 2.63 19.22 8.27
N PRO A 254 3.39 19.53 9.34
CA PRO A 254 3.63 18.60 10.43
C PRO A 254 2.35 18.27 11.23
N ASP A 255 1.30 19.09 11.10
CA ASP A 255 -0.02 18.86 11.67
C ASP A 255 -0.70 17.60 11.12
N LEU A 256 -0.40 17.22 9.86
CA LEU A 256 -0.98 16.02 9.24
C LEU A 256 -0.42 14.72 9.83
N VAL A 257 0.82 14.73 10.32
CA VAL A 257 1.43 13.55 10.97
C VAL A 257 0.91 13.37 12.39
N ARG A 258 0.56 14.45 13.07
CA ARG A 258 0.05 14.41 14.45
C ARG A 258 -1.42 14.01 14.56
N ARG A 259 -2.20 14.08 13.47
CA ARG A 259 -3.59 13.64 13.49
C ARG A 259 -3.64 12.12 13.67
N LYS A 260 -4.22 11.72 14.80
CA LYS A 260 -4.47 10.32 15.20
C LYS A 260 -5.58 9.66 14.36
N ASP A 261 -6.17 10.44 13.43
CA ASP A 261 -7.44 10.19 12.74
C ASP A 261 -7.32 9.15 11.60
N GLY A 262 -6.48 8.13 11.74
CA GLY A 262 -6.51 6.96 10.87
C GLY A 262 -5.89 7.13 9.47
N LEU A 263 -5.21 8.24 9.18
CA LEU A 263 -4.52 8.42 7.89
C LEU A 263 -3.30 7.50 7.71
N GLY A 264 -2.83 6.79 8.75
CA GLY A 264 -1.71 5.83 8.62
C GLY A 264 -0.35 6.46 8.24
N LEU A 265 -0.31 7.78 8.04
CA LEU A 265 0.85 8.54 7.51
C LEU A 265 2.13 8.38 8.34
N SER A 266 1.99 8.08 9.64
CA SER A 266 3.12 7.89 10.55
C SER A 266 4.07 6.76 10.12
N LEU A 267 3.61 5.78 9.34
CA LEU A 267 4.40 4.58 9.00
C LEU A 267 5.20 4.71 7.70
N CYS A 268 4.78 5.58 6.78
CA CYS A 268 5.55 5.91 5.60
C CYS A 268 6.85 6.65 5.97
N CYS A 269 6.85 7.44 7.05
CA CYS A 269 8.05 8.06 7.60
C CYS A 269 9.10 7.05 8.09
N GLY A 270 8.70 5.98 8.79
CA GLY A 270 9.64 4.97 9.29
C GLY A 270 10.43 4.30 8.17
N LEU A 271 9.75 3.97 7.07
CA LEU A 271 10.36 3.25 5.94
C LEU A 271 11.19 4.14 5.01
N VAL A 272 10.84 5.42 4.84
CA VAL A 272 11.72 6.36 4.13
C VAL A 272 13.02 6.58 4.91
N CYS A 273 12.94 6.64 6.25
CA CYS A 273 14.12 6.71 7.11
C CYS A 273 14.97 5.42 7.04
N ASP A 274 14.35 4.23 6.97
CA ASP A 274 15.08 2.96 6.86
C ASP A 274 15.77 2.75 5.50
N VAL A 275 15.14 3.21 4.40
CA VAL A 275 15.78 3.26 3.06
C VAL A 275 16.97 4.22 3.08
N HIS A 276 16.81 5.40 3.69
CA HIS A 276 17.88 6.39 3.75
C HIS A 276 19.03 5.97 4.68
N SER A 277 18.75 5.12 5.67
CA SER A 277 19.72 4.56 6.62
C SER A 277 20.38 3.27 6.14
N GLY A 278 19.98 2.73 4.97
CA GLY A 278 20.53 1.49 4.42
C GLY A 278 20.11 0.21 5.19
N ILE A 279 19.17 0.30 6.13
CA ILE A 279 18.86 -0.78 7.08
C ILE A 279 18.05 -1.91 6.43
N LEU A 280 17.34 -1.63 5.32
CA LEU A 280 16.58 -2.65 4.56
C LEU A 280 17.45 -3.75 3.93
N PHE A 281 18.78 -3.60 3.90
CA PHE A 281 19.71 -4.63 3.42
C PHE A 281 20.40 -5.43 4.54
N SER A 282 20.09 -5.15 5.81
CA SER A 282 20.79 -5.72 6.96
C SER A 282 19.92 -6.58 7.89
N SER A 283 19.07 -7.44 7.33
CA SER A 283 18.57 -8.58 8.11
C SER A 283 19.22 -9.87 7.60
N PRO A 284 20.19 -10.44 8.34
CA PRO A 284 20.71 -11.76 8.04
C PRO A 284 19.64 -12.78 8.44
N PHE A 285 19.19 -13.59 7.48
CA PHE A 285 18.50 -14.83 7.79
C PHE A 285 19.45 -15.70 8.64
N SER A 286 19.08 -15.93 9.90
CA SER A 286 19.62 -17.00 10.72
C SER A 286 18.43 -17.67 11.41
N LEU A 287 17.97 -18.76 10.80
CA LEU A 287 17.42 -19.96 11.42
C LEU A 287 17.74 -21.13 10.50
#